data_AF-A0A3A0EH54-F1
#
_entry.id   AF-A0A3A0EH54-F1
#
_cell.length_a   1.000
_cell.length_b   1.000
_cell.length_c   1.000
_cell.angle_alpha   90.00
_cell.angle_beta   90.00
_cell.angle_gamma   90.00
#
_symmetry.space_group_name_H-M   'P 1'
#
loop_
_entity.id
_entity.type
_entity.pdbx_description
1 polymer ?
#
loop_
_entity_poly.entity_id
_entity_poly.type
_entity_poly.pdbx_seq_one_letter_code
_entity_poly.pdbx_strand_id
1 'polypeptide(L)'
;MPMKTSTLHALITARTLHDEARRLVLAGDRHMSSAGLILLQDALEIVFLGLLVEKDVDEKKALESKSFDELIGELKKSGVTVPKSGTLKALNKQRVITKHYGQLAEPLTVQTYAEAADTAIEAIVQEVLGRRYREIFLADLLSEGEAKALLSEAATLLEQGRFLDSLIAVRKALFVEIESEYCVHKWADAEPNEPLGLLSIARGGMKAPYWTRNREWIRQHVSTPFNFIQIDHEKLRIDAIEWGVNTPELENLRRLTPDVFRADKDAPWQVQYDLQFPPNDANAPNARYCLDRAISVLLRKQQHTNARRWPRRDVDFDPPAIYLDAPVFSKARQDSEVVHRINEDYRYRLITRVSGFDPEEHYYTISGHRPVEGNDFGTDWIHGYLLVQGDS
;
A
#
# COMPACT_ATOMS: atom_id res chain seq x y z
N MET A 1 -1.25 27.69 -4.16
CA MET A 1 -1.14 27.75 -2.68
C MET A 1 -1.15 26.32 -2.15
N PRO A 2 -0.47 26.03 -1.03
CA PRO A 2 -0.65 24.74 -0.37
C PRO A 2 -2.11 24.62 0.09
N MET A 3 -2.72 23.46 -0.18
CA MET A 3 -4.11 23.16 0.21
C MET A 3 -4.26 23.13 1.74
N LYS A 4 -5.40 23.58 2.26
CA LYS A 4 -5.64 23.52 3.71
C LYS A 4 -5.70 22.07 4.19
N THR A 5 -5.14 21.81 5.37
CA THR A 5 -5.14 20.46 5.99
C THR A 5 -6.56 19.93 6.21
N SER A 6 -7.51 20.78 6.58
CA SER A 6 -8.93 20.45 6.72
C SER A 6 -9.55 19.99 5.38
N THR A 7 -9.23 20.69 4.29
CA THR A 7 -9.65 20.32 2.93
C THR A 7 -9.08 18.95 2.54
N LEU A 8 -7.80 18.70 2.80
CA LEU A 8 -7.18 17.40 2.54
C LEU A 8 -7.90 16.27 3.28
N HIS A 9 -8.14 16.42 4.59
CA HIS A 9 -8.85 15.42 5.39
C HIS A 9 -10.29 15.19 4.90
N ALA A 10 -10.99 16.25 4.51
CA ALA A 10 -12.32 16.15 3.93
C ALA A 10 -12.29 15.33 2.63
N LEU A 11 -11.37 15.62 1.72
CA LEU A 11 -11.25 14.89 0.46
C LEU A 11 -10.85 13.41 0.66
N ILE A 12 -9.98 13.09 1.62
CA ILE A 12 -9.66 11.71 1.99
C ILE A 12 -10.89 10.95 2.49
N THR A 13 -11.64 11.60 3.40
CA THR A 13 -12.85 11.01 3.98
C THR A 13 -13.90 10.79 2.90
N ALA A 14 -14.14 11.80 2.07
CA ALA A 14 -15.06 11.73 0.95
C ALA A 14 -14.67 10.63 -0.04
N ARG A 15 -13.37 10.47 -0.36
CA ARG A 15 -12.90 9.38 -1.24
C ARG A 15 -13.21 8.02 -0.67
N THR A 16 -12.97 7.83 0.62
CA THR A 16 -13.24 6.56 1.30
C THR A 16 -14.73 6.21 1.21
N LEU A 17 -15.62 7.16 1.50
CA LEU A 17 -17.07 6.97 1.37
C LEU A 17 -17.50 6.75 -0.08
N HIS A 18 -16.93 7.50 -1.00
CA HIS A 18 -17.23 7.41 -2.42
C HIS A 18 -16.83 6.06 -3.02
N ASP A 19 -15.64 5.54 -2.68
CA ASP A 19 -15.17 4.23 -3.13
C ASP A 19 -16.07 3.11 -2.61
N GLU A 20 -16.50 3.20 -1.34
CA GLU A 20 -17.43 2.23 -0.75
C GLU A 20 -18.84 2.35 -1.36
N ALA A 21 -19.32 3.58 -1.59
CA ALA A 21 -20.58 3.84 -2.27
C ALA A 21 -20.59 3.19 -3.66
N ARG A 22 -19.53 3.37 -4.46
CA ARG A 22 -19.42 2.75 -5.79
C ARG A 22 -19.50 1.24 -5.73
N ARG A 23 -18.82 0.61 -4.76
CA ARG A 23 -18.89 -0.85 -4.56
C ARG A 23 -20.32 -1.33 -4.35
N LEU A 24 -21.07 -0.62 -3.51
CA LEU A 24 -22.47 -0.96 -3.20
C LEU A 24 -23.41 -0.72 -4.38
N VAL A 25 -23.22 0.37 -5.13
CA VAL A 25 -24.00 0.71 -6.33
C VAL A 25 -23.78 -0.31 -7.46
N LEU A 26 -22.55 -0.80 -7.61
CA LEU A 26 -22.20 -1.79 -8.63
C LEU A 26 -22.68 -3.20 -8.29
N ALA A 27 -23.07 -3.48 -7.04
CA ALA A 27 -23.62 -4.79 -6.65
C ALA A 27 -24.96 -5.11 -7.35
N GLY A 28 -25.65 -4.09 -7.90
CA GLY A 28 -26.87 -4.28 -8.69
C GLY A 28 -28.13 -4.66 -7.88
N ASP A 29 -28.00 -4.85 -6.57
CA ASP A 29 -29.11 -5.10 -5.66
C ASP A 29 -29.75 -3.80 -5.16
N ARG A 30 -31.08 -3.81 -4.94
CA ARG A 30 -31.85 -2.63 -4.50
C ARG A 30 -31.47 -2.15 -3.10
N HIS A 31 -31.17 -3.04 -2.17
CA HIS A 31 -30.76 -2.67 -0.82
C HIS A 31 -29.34 -2.12 -0.82
N MET A 32 -28.42 -2.77 -1.52
CA MET A 32 -27.04 -2.30 -1.66
C MET A 32 -26.99 -0.96 -2.39
N SER A 33 -27.74 -0.80 -3.48
CA SER A 33 -27.85 0.47 -4.19
C SER A 33 -28.43 1.58 -3.31
N SER A 34 -29.41 1.26 -2.46
CA SER A 34 -29.98 2.19 -1.49
C SER A 34 -28.96 2.64 -0.43
N ALA A 35 -28.15 1.71 0.11
CA ALA A 35 -27.07 2.04 1.03
C ALA A 35 -25.97 2.85 0.33
N GLY A 36 -25.58 2.46 -0.89
CA GLY A 36 -24.63 3.17 -1.72
C GLY A 36 -25.08 4.60 -2.04
N LEU A 37 -26.37 4.84 -2.29
CA LEU A 37 -26.93 6.17 -2.50
C LEU A 37 -26.74 7.09 -1.28
N ILE A 38 -26.90 6.55 -0.07
CA ILE A 38 -26.69 7.32 1.17
C ILE A 38 -25.22 7.73 1.28
N LEU A 39 -24.30 6.76 1.16
CA LEU A 39 -22.86 7.03 1.25
C LEU A 39 -22.36 7.95 0.14
N LEU A 40 -22.92 7.83 -1.07
CA LEU A 40 -22.57 8.69 -2.21
C LEU A 40 -22.93 10.15 -1.93
N GLN A 41 -24.10 10.40 -1.33
CA GLN A 41 -24.49 11.75 -0.97
C GLN A 41 -23.59 12.30 0.14
N ASP A 42 -23.31 11.50 1.19
CA ASP A 42 -22.44 11.94 2.29
C ASP A 42 -21.03 12.27 1.75
N ALA A 43 -20.52 11.48 0.80
CA ALA A 43 -19.26 11.77 0.12
C ALA A 43 -19.29 13.12 -0.62
N LEU A 44 -20.33 13.39 -1.41
CA LEU A 44 -20.50 14.66 -2.13
C LEU A 44 -20.58 15.86 -1.18
N GLU A 45 -21.31 15.72 -0.08
CA GLU A 45 -21.47 16.77 0.92
C GLU A 45 -20.13 17.13 1.55
N ILE A 46 -19.33 16.14 1.92
CA ILE A 46 -17.98 16.35 2.46
C ILE A 46 -17.06 17.01 1.41
N VAL A 47 -17.13 16.60 0.13
CA VAL A 47 -16.37 17.29 -0.94
C VAL A 47 -16.78 18.76 -1.01
N PHE A 48 -18.09 19.06 -1.03
CA PHE A 48 -18.56 20.44 -1.15
C PHE A 48 -18.14 21.30 0.05
N LEU A 49 -18.24 20.75 1.26
CA LEU A 49 -17.78 21.42 2.48
C LEU A 49 -16.28 21.70 2.43
N GLY A 50 -15.46 20.68 2.13
CA GLY A 50 -14.01 20.84 2.03
C GLY A 50 -13.60 21.90 1.00
N LEU A 51 -14.24 21.93 -0.16
CA LEU A 51 -13.93 22.89 -1.21
C LEU A 51 -14.44 24.32 -0.90
N LEU A 52 -15.53 24.46 -0.14
CA LEU A 52 -15.99 25.76 0.36
C LEU A 52 -15.06 26.30 1.46
N VAL A 53 -14.52 25.42 2.32
CA VAL A 53 -13.49 25.76 3.31
C VAL A 53 -12.21 26.22 2.62
N GLU A 54 -11.80 25.55 1.54
CA GLU A 54 -10.65 25.98 0.75
C GLU A 54 -10.84 27.38 0.14
N LYS A 55 -12.09 27.76 -0.18
CA LYS A 55 -12.45 29.08 -0.72
C LYS A 55 -12.74 30.14 0.37
N ASP A 56 -12.40 29.86 1.64
CA ASP A 56 -12.60 30.75 2.78
C ASP A 56 -14.07 31.18 3.00
N VAL A 57 -15.02 30.30 2.65
CA VAL A 57 -16.47 30.57 2.83
C VAL A 57 -16.92 30.29 4.27
N ASP A 58 -16.28 29.33 4.93
CA ASP A 58 -16.50 28.93 6.32
C ASP A 58 -16.15 30.04 7.33
N GLU A 59 -15.13 30.85 7.03
CA GLU A 59 -14.78 32.02 7.85
C GLU A 59 -15.90 33.08 7.90
N LYS A 60 -16.80 33.06 6.92
CA LYS A 60 -17.87 34.07 6.75
C LYS A 60 -19.25 33.53 7.12
N LYS A 61 -19.43 32.21 7.13
CA LYS A 61 -20.74 31.56 7.25
C LYS A 61 -20.61 30.21 7.94
N ALA A 62 -21.56 29.90 8.84
CA ALA A 62 -21.72 28.55 9.37
C ALA A 62 -22.15 27.60 8.23
N LEU A 63 -21.20 26.81 7.70
CA LEU A 63 -21.47 25.83 6.65
C LEU A 63 -22.15 24.57 7.20
N GLU A 64 -21.89 24.22 8.46
CA GLU A 64 -22.39 22.99 9.11
C GLU A 64 -23.91 22.94 9.25
N SER A 65 -24.59 24.09 9.29
CA SER A 65 -26.04 24.17 9.38
C SER A 65 -26.73 24.17 8.02
N LYS A 66 -25.99 24.11 6.91
CA LYS A 66 -26.54 24.21 5.56
C LYS A 66 -26.96 22.85 5.04
N SER A 67 -28.11 22.83 4.39
CA SER A 67 -28.56 21.68 3.61
C SER A 67 -27.70 21.49 2.35
N PHE A 68 -27.72 20.28 1.80
CA PHE A 68 -27.03 19.93 0.55
C PHE A 68 -27.32 20.90 -0.61
N ASP A 69 -28.59 21.31 -0.76
CA ASP A 69 -29.01 22.25 -1.80
C ASP A 69 -28.43 23.66 -1.58
N GLU A 70 -28.29 24.08 -0.32
CA GLU A 70 -27.66 25.33 0.06
C GLU A 70 -26.15 25.29 -0.18
N LEU A 71 -25.47 24.15 0.06
CA LEU A 71 -24.05 23.97 -0.25
C LEU A 71 -23.78 24.12 -1.76
N ILE A 72 -24.62 23.52 -2.61
CA ILE A 72 -24.55 23.74 -4.07
C ILE A 72 -24.74 25.23 -4.40
N GLY A 73 -25.67 25.90 -3.71
CA GLY A 73 -25.89 27.33 -3.86
C GLY A 73 -24.68 28.18 -3.48
N GLU A 74 -23.98 27.83 -2.40
CA GLU A 74 -22.77 28.54 -1.95
C GLU A 74 -21.58 28.31 -2.89
N LEU A 75 -21.41 27.10 -3.44
CA LEU A 75 -20.39 26.85 -4.46
C LEU A 75 -20.60 27.77 -5.67
N LYS A 76 -21.83 27.86 -6.17
CA LYS A 76 -22.18 28.75 -7.29
C LYS A 76 -21.95 30.22 -6.96
N LYS A 77 -22.32 30.68 -5.75
CA LYS A 77 -22.06 32.07 -5.29
C LYS A 77 -20.57 32.37 -5.17
N SER A 78 -19.77 31.35 -4.91
CA SER A 78 -18.31 31.43 -4.82
C SER A 78 -17.62 31.32 -6.20
N GLY A 79 -18.41 31.37 -7.28
CA GLY A 79 -17.94 31.33 -8.66
C GLY A 79 -17.59 29.92 -9.16
N VAL A 80 -17.98 28.87 -8.45
CA VAL A 80 -17.70 27.48 -8.82
C VAL A 80 -18.87 26.87 -9.60
N THR A 81 -18.58 26.27 -10.75
CA THR A 81 -19.60 25.63 -11.59
C THR A 81 -19.89 24.22 -11.07
N VAL A 82 -21.17 23.95 -10.78
CA VAL A 82 -21.63 22.62 -10.34
C VAL A 82 -22.35 21.92 -11.51
N PRO A 83 -21.66 21.07 -12.30
CA PRO A 83 -22.29 20.36 -13.41
C PRO A 83 -23.32 19.37 -12.87
N LYS A 84 -24.31 19.03 -13.70
CA LYS A 84 -25.39 18.09 -13.35
C LYS A 84 -26.13 18.42 -12.03
N SER A 85 -26.13 19.68 -11.59
CA SER A 85 -26.73 20.08 -10.30
C SER A 85 -28.20 19.67 -10.13
N GLY A 86 -29.00 19.59 -11.21
CA GLY A 86 -30.36 19.04 -11.15
C GLY A 86 -30.39 17.55 -10.79
N THR A 87 -29.50 16.74 -11.36
CA THR A 87 -29.34 15.32 -11.04
C THR A 87 -28.85 15.11 -9.62
N LEU A 88 -27.93 15.95 -9.12
CA LEU A 88 -27.46 15.88 -7.74
C LEU A 88 -28.56 16.23 -6.71
N LYS A 89 -29.43 17.20 -7.04
CA LYS A 89 -30.61 17.50 -6.23
C LYS A 89 -31.61 16.34 -6.22
N ALA A 90 -31.81 15.68 -7.37
CA ALA A 90 -32.64 14.48 -7.47
C ALA A 90 -32.07 13.31 -6.64
N LEU A 91 -30.74 13.12 -6.68
CA LEU A 91 -30.00 12.18 -5.83
C LEU A 91 -30.30 12.46 -4.35
N ASN A 92 -30.16 13.70 -3.89
CA ASN A 92 -30.44 14.07 -2.50
C ASN A 92 -31.90 13.80 -2.11
N LYS A 93 -32.86 14.13 -2.99
CA LYS A 93 -34.28 13.83 -2.76
C LYS A 93 -34.53 12.32 -2.64
N GLN A 94 -33.96 11.52 -3.53
CA GLN A 94 -34.09 10.07 -3.47
C GLN A 94 -33.44 9.50 -2.19
N ARG A 95 -32.28 10.04 -1.78
CA ARG A 95 -31.61 9.68 -0.52
C ARG A 95 -32.50 9.92 0.68
N VAL A 96 -33.18 11.07 0.75
CA VAL A 96 -34.14 11.40 1.82
C VAL A 96 -35.28 10.38 1.86
N ILE A 97 -35.85 10.06 0.69
CA ILE A 97 -36.91 9.05 0.54
C ILE A 97 -36.44 7.68 1.05
N THR A 98 -35.27 7.23 0.62
CA THR A 98 -34.70 5.95 1.03
C THR A 98 -34.37 5.89 2.52
N LYS A 99 -33.70 6.92 3.06
CA LYS A 99 -33.25 6.93 4.46
C LYS A 99 -34.39 7.08 5.46
N HIS A 100 -35.36 7.96 5.20
CA HIS A 100 -36.40 8.28 6.18
C HIS A 100 -37.69 7.49 5.99
N TYR A 101 -37.97 7.01 4.78
CA TYR A 101 -39.20 6.28 4.47
C TYR A 101 -38.95 4.81 4.10
N GLY A 102 -37.69 4.35 4.09
CA GLY A 102 -37.34 2.95 3.80
C GLY A 102 -37.62 2.52 2.36
N GLN A 103 -37.86 3.47 1.45
CA GLN A 103 -38.16 3.16 0.04
C GLN A 103 -36.88 2.88 -0.73
N LEU A 104 -36.77 1.66 -1.26
CA LEU A 104 -35.58 1.22 -1.99
C LEU A 104 -35.41 2.00 -3.30
N ALA A 105 -34.17 2.33 -3.62
CA ALA A 105 -33.80 2.97 -4.87
C ALA A 105 -33.55 1.92 -5.98
N GLU A 106 -33.94 2.25 -7.21
CA GLU A 106 -33.67 1.41 -8.37
C GLU A 106 -32.17 1.47 -8.75
N PRO A 107 -31.48 0.32 -8.92
CA PRO A 107 -30.03 0.27 -9.12
C PRO A 107 -29.55 1.12 -10.30
N LEU A 108 -30.24 1.06 -11.45
CA LEU A 108 -29.86 1.80 -12.66
C LEU A 108 -29.94 3.33 -12.44
N THR A 109 -30.94 3.77 -11.67
CA THR A 109 -31.07 5.18 -11.29
C THR A 109 -29.92 5.62 -10.39
N VAL A 110 -29.53 4.78 -9.42
CA VAL A 110 -28.40 5.08 -8.53
C VAL A 110 -27.07 5.07 -9.28
N GLN A 111 -26.88 4.19 -10.26
CA GLN A 111 -25.71 4.21 -11.15
C GLN A 111 -25.62 5.54 -11.91
N THR A 112 -26.74 6.03 -12.45
CA THR A 112 -26.79 7.35 -13.11
C THR A 112 -26.42 8.48 -12.15
N TYR A 113 -26.84 8.38 -10.89
CA TYR A 113 -26.44 9.33 -9.84
C TYR A 113 -24.94 9.26 -9.51
N ALA A 114 -24.36 8.06 -9.46
CA ALA A 114 -22.93 7.87 -9.25
C ALA A 114 -22.09 8.48 -10.38
N GLU A 115 -22.49 8.30 -11.65
CA GLU A 115 -21.81 8.92 -12.79
C GLU A 115 -21.89 10.46 -12.78
N ALA A 116 -23.04 11.00 -12.38
CA ALA A 116 -23.21 12.44 -12.21
C ALA A 116 -22.36 12.98 -11.05
N ALA A 117 -22.23 12.22 -9.95
CA ALA A 117 -21.39 12.55 -8.82
C ALA A 117 -19.90 12.54 -9.20
N ASP A 118 -19.42 11.49 -9.90
CA ASP A 118 -18.06 11.41 -10.44
C ASP A 118 -17.73 12.66 -11.28
N THR A 119 -18.62 13.01 -12.20
CA THR A 119 -18.46 14.18 -13.08
C THR A 119 -18.39 15.49 -12.29
N ALA A 120 -19.23 15.63 -11.27
CA ALA A 120 -19.28 16.83 -10.44
C ALA A 120 -18.07 16.96 -9.53
N ILE A 121 -17.66 15.89 -8.85
CA ILE A 121 -16.48 15.90 -7.98
C ILE A 121 -15.25 16.30 -8.79
N GLU A 122 -15.02 15.66 -9.94
CA GLU A 122 -13.85 15.94 -10.78
C GLU A 122 -13.83 17.42 -11.24
N ALA A 123 -14.96 17.92 -11.74
CA ALA A 123 -15.05 19.30 -12.23
C ALA A 123 -14.83 20.35 -11.12
N ILE A 124 -15.48 20.18 -9.97
CA ILE A 124 -15.44 21.14 -8.87
C ILE A 124 -14.06 21.12 -8.21
N VAL A 125 -13.47 19.93 -8.02
CA VAL A 125 -12.11 19.81 -7.49
C VAL A 125 -11.09 20.47 -8.42
N GLN A 126 -11.18 20.21 -9.73
CA GLN A 126 -10.31 20.86 -10.72
C GLN A 126 -10.45 22.38 -10.72
N GLU A 127 -11.67 22.91 -10.61
CA GLU A 127 -11.94 24.36 -10.61
C GLU A 127 -11.46 25.06 -9.33
N VAL A 128 -11.55 24.39 -8.18
CA VAL A 128 -11.17 24.95 -6.88
C VAL A 128 -9.68 24.82 -6.62
N LEU A 129 -9.10 23.63 -6.86
CA LEU A 129 -7.73 23.29 -6.49
C LEU A 129 -6.75 23.36 -7.67
N GLY A 130 -7.24 23.48 -8.91
CA GLY A 130 -6.40 23.49 -10.11
C GLY A 130 -5.76 22.13 -10.43
N ARG A 131 -6.17 21.08 -9.74
CA ARG A 131 -5.66 19.71 -9.83
C ARG A 131 -6.81 18.72 -9.90
N ARG A 132 -6.58 17.57 -10.54
CA ARG A 132 -7.60 16.53 -10.61
C ARG A 132 -7.77 15.86 -9.25
N TYR A 133 -8.95 15.31 -8.99
CA TYR A 133 -9.24 14.70 -7.68
C TYR A 133 -8.23 13.62 -7.33
N ARG A 134 -7.84 12.80 -8.31
CA ARG A 134 -6.82 11.76 -8.18
C ARG A 134 -5.40 12.25 -7.92
N GLU A 135 -5.01 13.42 -8.44
CA GLU A 135 -3.66 13.97 -8.27
C GLU A 135 -3.38 14.33 -6.82
N ILE A 136 -4.43 14.70 -6.07
CA ILE A 136 -4.34 14.99 -4.64
C ILE A 136 -3.91 13.73 -3.88
N PHE A 137 -4.48 12.57 -4.20
CA PHE A 137 -4.10 11.30 -3.56
C PHE A 137 -2.69 10.86 -3.95
N LEU A 138 -2.31 11.05 -5.21
CA LEU A 138 -0.95 10.75 -5.69
C LEU A 138 0.09 11.63 -5.01
N ALA A 139 -0.11 12.95 -5.01
CA ALA A 139 0.87 13.91 -4.54
C ALA A 139 0.98 13.93 -3.01
N ASP A 140 -0.15 13.87 -2.29
CA ASP A 140 -0.18 14.22 -0.87
C ASP A 140 -0.27 13.00 0.07
N LEU A 141 -0.57 11.78 -0.41
CA LEU A 141 -0.83 10.62 0.46
C LEU A 141 0.08 9.42 0.24
N LEU A 142 0.51 9.16 -0.99
CA LEU A 142 1.47 8.08 -1.23
C LEU A 142 2.85 8.51 -0.73
N SER A 143 3.50 7.60 -0.01
CA SER A 143 4.88 7.77 0.44
C SER A 143 5.81 7.97 -0.76
N GLU A 144 6.84 8.81 -0.60
CA GLU A 144 7.85 9.00 -1.64
C GLU A 144 8.53 7.68 -2.00
N GLY A 145 8.68 7.42 -3.29
CA GLY A 145 9.25 6.16 -3.77
C GLY A 145 9.01 5.91 -5.26
N GLU A 146 9.55 4.79 -5.74
CA GLU A 146 9.46 4.40 -7.15
C GLU A 146 8.00 4.19 -7.60
N ALA A 147 7.18 3.58 -6.76
CA ALA A 147 5.77 3.34 -7.08
C ALA A 147 4.98 4.64 -7.30
N LYS A 148 5.24 5.67 -6.47
CA LYS A 148 4.64 7.00 -6.63
C LYS A 148 5.08 7.67 -7.94
N ALA A 149 6.36 7.57 -8.29
CA ALA A 149 6.88 8.09 -9.55
C ALA A 149 6.22 7.42 -10.76
N LEU A 150 6.09 6.09 -10.74
CA LEU A 150 5.43 5.31 -11.80
C LEU A 150 3.93 5.63 -11.94
N LEU A 151 3.21 5.81 -10.83
CA LEU A 151 1.80 6.22 -10.90
C LEU A 151 1.64 7.68 -11.35
N SER A 152 2.59 8.55 -11.05
CA SER A 152 2.61 9.93 -11.56
C SER A 152 2.89 9.98 -13.06
N GLU A 153 3.80 9.12 -13.54
CA GLU A 153 4.02 8.88 -14.98
C GLU A 153 2.72 8.36 -15.64
N ALA A 154 2.06 7.37 -15.02
CA ALA A 154 0.81 6.82 -15.52
C ALA A 154 -0.30 7.89 -15.63
N ALA A 155 -0.40 8.80 -14.66
CA ALA A 155 -1.31 9.92 -14.68
C ALA A 155 -1.02 10.84 -15.87
N THR A 156 0.25 11.23 -16.06
CA THR A 156 0.69 12.07 -17.19
C THR A 156 0.38 11.42 -18.54
N LEU A 157 0.67 10.13 -18.70
CA LEU A 157 0.40 9.38 -19.93
C LEU A 157 -1.09 9.28 -20.24
N LEU A 158 -1.92 9.13 -19.21
CA LEU A 158 -3.38 9.12 -19.35
C LEU A 158 -3.89 10.46 -19.89
N GLU A 159 -3.34 11.59 -19.44
CA GLU A 159 -3.71 12.91 -19.95
C GLU A 159 -3.32 13.11 -21.41
N GLN A 160 -2.19 12.54 -21.81
CA GLN A 160 -1.72 12.56 -23.19
C GLN A 160 -2.50 11.61 -24.12
N GLY A 161 -3.50 10.88 -23.61
CA GLY A 161 -4.25 9.88 -24.38
C GLY A 161 -3.46 8.60 -24.66
N ARG A 162 -2.29 8.40 -24.04
CA ARG A 162 -1.43 7.23 -24.19
C ARG A 162 -1.88 6.13 -23.23
N PHE A 163 -3.06 5.55 -23.49
CA PHE A 163 -3.72 4.64 -22.55
C PHE A 163 -2.93 3.35 -22.30
N LEU A 164 -2.34 2.74 -23.33
CA LEU A 164 -1.52 1.52 -23.17
C LEU A 164 -0.32 1.78 -22.26
N ASP A 165 0.43 2.85 -22.52
CA ASP A 165 1.61 3.22 -21.72
C ASP A 165 1.22 3.55 -20.28
N SER A 166 0.07 4.20 -20.08
CA SER A 166 -0.49 4.46 -18.76
C SER A 166 -0.78 3.16 -18.00
N LEU A 167 -1.43 2.17 -18.64
CA LEU A 167 -1.69 0.86 -18.04
C LEU A 167 -0.39 0.10 -17.71
N ILE A 168 0.62 0.18 -18.58
CA ILE A 168 1.95 -0.39 -18.32
C ILE A 168 2.58 0.27 -17.09
N ALA A 169 2.55 1.61 -16.98
CA ALA A 169 3.09 2.32 -15.84
C ALA A 169 2.35 1.97 -14.53
N VAL A 170 1.03 1.79 -14.57
CA VAL A 170 0.25 1.26 -13.45
C VAL A 170 0.74 -0.13 -13.05
N ARG A 171 0.92 -1.06 -14.02
CA ARG A 171 1.44 -2.40 -13.71
C ARG A 171 2.82 -2.35 -13.09
N LYS A 172 3.73 -1.50 -13.59
CA LYS A 172 5.08 -1.34 -13.02
C LYS A 172 5.02 -0.95 -11.55
N ALA A 173 4.11 -0.04 -11.17
CA ALA A 173 3.92 0.36 -9.77
C ALA A 173 3.44 -0.83 -8.91
N LEU A 174 2.49 -1.62 -9.42
CA LEU A 174 2.03 -2.85 -8.75
C LEU A 174 3.13 -3.90 -8.65
N PHE A 175 3.98 -4.03 -9.67
CA PHE A 175 5.12 -4.95 -9.63
C PHE A 175 6.10 -4.58 -8.53
N VAL A 176 6.52 -3.31 -8.48
CA VAL A 176 7.49 -2.83 -7.48
C VAL A 176 6.97 -3.08 -6.06
N GLU A 177 5.72 -2.73 -5.80
CA GLU A 177 5.15 -2.81 -4.46
C GLU A 177 4.68 -4.21 -4.08
N ILE A 178 4.12 -4.99 -4.99
CA ILE A 178 3.42 -6.23 -4.66
C ILE A 178 4.10 -7.43 -5.30
N GLU A 179 4.25 -7.44 -6.63
CA GLU A 179 4.62 -8.66 -7.35
C GLU A 179 6.10 -9.02 -7.24
N SER A 180 6.96 -8.04 -6.92
CA SER A 180 8.38 -8.24 -6.63
C SER A 180 8.59 -9.23 -5.47
N GLU A 181 7.68 -9.28 -4.50
CA GLU A 181 7.70 -10.23 -3.39
C GLU A 181 7.39 -11.68 -3.82
N TYR A 182 6.82 -11.86 -5.01
CA TYR A 182 6.51 -13.14 -5.65
C TYR A 182 7.46 -13.48 -6.81
N CYS A 183 8.42 -12.59 -7.12
CA CYS A 183 9.37 -12.79 -8.19
C CYS A 183 10.50 -13.73 -7.76
N VAL A 184 10.64 -14.88 -8.42
CA VAL A 184 11.68 -15.89 -8.11
C VAL A 184 12.95 -15.75 -8.95
N HIS A 185 13.11 -14.65 -9.71
CA HIS A 185 14.25 -14.45 -10.61
C HIS A 185 15.61 -14.66 -9.93
N LYS A 186 15.81 -14.11 -8.72
CA LYS A 186 17.08 -14.24 -7.98
C LYS A 186 17.37 -15.65 -7.46
N TRP A 187 16.43 -16.59 -7.61
CA TRP A 187 16.63 -18.01 -7.31
C TRP A 187 17.13 -18.81 -8.51
N ALA A 188 17.20 -18.20 -9.70
CA ALA A 188 17.72 -18.85 -10.91
C ALA A 188 19.20 -19.24 -10.78
N ASP A 189 19.97 -18.44 -10.04
CA ASP A 189 21.41 -18.64 -9.83
C ASP A 189 21.75 -19.22 -8.45
N ALA A 190 20.73 -19.56 -7.64
CA ALA A 190 20.96 -20.07 -6.28
C ALA A 190 21.61 -21.46 -6.30
N GLU A 191 22.63 -21.66 -5.45
CA GLU A 191 23.26 -22.97 -5.31
C GLU A 191 22.45 -23.89 -4.37
N PRO A 192 22.37 -25.22 -4.64
CA PRO A 192 21.55 -26.15 -3.86
C PRO A 192 21.94 -26.28 -2.38
N ASN A 193 23.19 -25.96 -2.03
CA ASN A 193 23.76 -26.13 -0.69
C ASN A 193 24.16 -24.80 -0.03
N GLU A 194 23.75 -23.66 -0.59
CA GLU A 194 23.95 -22.38 0.09
C GLU A 194 23.10 -22.35 1.37
N PRO A 195 23.70 -22.06 2.54
CA PRO A 195 22.93 -21.95 3.77
C PRO A 195 21.88 -20.84 3.61
N LEU A 196 20.65 -21.12 4.08
CA LEU A 196 19.54 -20.18 4.26
C LEU A 196 19.89 -19.11 5.33
N GLY A 197 20.99 -18.38 5.12
CA GLY A 197 21.45 -17.28 5.96
C GLY A 197 20.78 -15.96 5.59
N LEU A 198 21.21 -14.85 6.21
CA LEU A 198 20.66 -13.51 5.95
C LEU A 198 20.58 -13.13 4.45
N LEU A 199 21.48 -13.66 3.61
CA LEU A 199 21.51 -13.44 2.16
C LEU A 199 20.28 -14.00 1.43
N SER A 200 19.64 -15.08 1.91
CA SER A 200 18.43 -15.64 1.26
C SER A 200 17.19 -14.77 1.47
N ILE A 201 17.15 -13.96 2.53
CA ILE A 201 16.05 -13.01 2.79
C ILE A 201 16.09 -11.85 1.77
N ALA A 202 17.29 -11.49 1.28
CA ALA A 202 17.48 -10.44 0.28
C ALA A 202 17.17 -10.88 -1.17
N ARG A 203 16.98 -12.19 -1.41
CA ARG A 203 16.71 -12.75 -2.76
C ARG A 203 15.27 -12.54 -3.25
N GLY A 204 14.39 -11.88 -2.50
CA GLY A 204 13.00 -11.66 -2.94
C GLY A 204 12.25 -12.98 -3.15
N GLY A 205 11.04 -12.93 -3.73
CA GLY A 205 10.24 -14.13 -3.97
C GLY A 205 9.76 -14.86 -2.69
N MET A 206 9.88 -14.23 -1.52
CA MET A 206 9.52 -14.82 -0.22
C MET A 206 8.02 -15.14 -0.09
N LYS A 207 7.19 -14.53 -0.94
CA LYS A 207 5.75 -14.83 -1.01
C LYS A 207 5.39 -15.83 -2.11
N ALA A 208 6.33 -16.20 -2.99
CA ALA A 208 6.11 -17.25 -3.97
C ALA A 208 5.99 -18.63 -3.30
N PRO A 209 5.28 -19.61 -3.91
CA PRO A 209 5.20 -20.97 -3.39
C PRO A 209 6.59 -21.56 -3.17
N TYR A 210 6.81 -22.24 -2.04
CA TYR A 210 8.16 -22.70 -1.63
C TYR A 210 8.86 -23.55 -2.70
N TRP A 211 8.12 -24.42 -3.37
CA TRP A 211 8.64 -25.31 -4.42
C TRP A 211 9.04 -24.58 -5.72
N THR A 212 8.69 -23.30 -5.91
CA THR A 212 9.12 -22.49 -7.07
C THR A 212 10.48 -21.79 -6.83
N ARG A 213 10.93 -21.72 -5.58
CA ARG A 213 12.15 -21.03 -5.14
C ARG A 213 13.38 -21.93 -5.24
N ASN A 214 13.59 -22.56 -6.38
CA ASN A 214 14.80 -23.33 -6.63
C ASN A 214 15.18 -23.33 -8.12
N ARG A 215 16.48 -23.45 -8.36
CA ARG A 215 17.08 -23.39 -9.70
C ARG A 215 16.56 -24.46 -10.66
N GLU A 216 16.39 -25.70 -10.19
CA GLU A 216 15.96 -26.81 -11.05
C GLU A 216 14.53 -26.60 -11.56
N TRP A 217 13.63 -26.21 -10.67
CA TRP A 217 12.25 -25.90 -11.03
C TRP A 217 12.19 -24.74 -12.02
N ILE A 218 12.92 -23.66 -11.76
CA ILE A 218 13.01 -22.48 -12.63
C ILE A 218 13.46 -22.90 -14.04
N ARG A 219 14.54 -23.67 -14.13
CA ARG A 219 15.10 -24.13 -15.41
C ARG A 219 14.07 -24.93 -16.24
N GLN A 220 13.21 -25.70 -15.57
CA GLN A 220 12.21 -26.53 -16.23
C GLN A 220 10.92 -25.78 -16.62
N HIS A 221 10.52 -24.76 -15.86
CA HIS A 221 9.18 -24.14 -15.97
C HIS A 221 9.18 -22.67 -16.42
N VAL A 222 10.31 -21.99 -16.35
CA VAL A 222 10.43 -20.59 -16.79
C VAL A 222 10.86 -20.56 -18.24
N SER A 223 9.89 -20.37 -19.14
CA SER A 223 10.12 -20.21 -20.59
C SER A 223 10.16 -18.74 -21.01
N THR A 224 9.54 -17.85 -20.24
CA THR A 224 9.54 -16.41 -20.48
C THR A 224 9.90 -15.65 -19.19
N PRO A 225 10.39 -14.40 -19.30
CA PRO A 225 10.72 -13.58 -18.14
C PRO A 225 9.53 -13.35 -17.18
N PHE A 226 8.30 -13.38 -17.69
CA PHE A 226 7.09 -13.21 -16.89
C PHE A 226 6.78 -14.44 -16.04
N ASN A 227 7.25 -15.63 -16.45
CA ASN A 227 7.14 -16.85 -15.65
C ASN A 227 7.99 -16.80 -14.37
N PHE A 228 8.87 -15.81 -14.18
CA PHE A 228 9.52 -15.61 -12.87
C PHE A 228 8.56 -15.09 -11.80
N ILE A 229 7.40 -14.55 -12.17
CA ILE A 229 6.42 -14.02 -11.22
C ILE A 229 5.48 -15.16 -10.83
N GLN A 230 5.73 -15.76 -9.66
CA GLN A 230 4.98 -16.92 -9.18
C GLN A 230 4.05 -16.50 -8.04
N ILE A 231 2.87 -16.02 -8.40
CA ILE A 231 1.88 -15.54 -7.43
C ILE A 231 1.21 -16.71 -6.73
N ASP A 232 1.39 -16.79 -5.42
CA ASP A 232 0.54 -17.59 -4.55
C ASP A 232 -0.78 -16.85 -4.35
N HIS A 233 -1.82 -17.31 -5.02
CA HIS A 233 -3.14 -16.67 -5.04
C HIS A 233 -3.84 -16.70 -3.67
N GLU A 234 -3.62 -17.74 -2.86
CA GLU A 234 -4.17 -17.78 -1.50
C GLU A 234 -3.49 -16.76 -0.62
N LYS A 235 -2.16 -16.67 -0.70
CA LYS A 235 -1.39 -15.68 0.05
C LYS A 235 -1.72 -14.25 -0.37
N LEU A 236 -1.80 -13.98 -1.67
CA LEU A 236 -2.19 -12.66 -2.18
C LEU A 236 -3.60 -12.27 -1.72
N ARG A 237 -4.52 -13.23 -1.66
CA ARG A 237 -5.87 -13.00 -1.15
C ARG A 237 -5.85 -12.67 0.35
N ILE A 238 -5.06 -13.37 1.15
CA ILE A 238 -4.92 -13.08 2.59
C ILE A 238 -4.33 -11.67 2.78
N ASP A 239 -3.24 -11.35 2.07
CA ASP A 239 -2.62 -10.03 2.10
C ASP A 239 -3.63 -8.92 1.72
N ALA A 240 -4.44 -9.14 0.67
CA ALA A 240 -5.48 -8.21 0.27
C ALA A 240 -6.49 -7.94 1.40
N ILE A 241 -6.93 -9.00 2.09
CA ILE A 241 -7.86 -8.89 3.23
C ILE A 241 -7.20 -8.10 4.37
N GLU A 242 -5.93 -8.37 4.69
CA GLU A 242 -5.19 -7.65 5.73
C GLU A 242 -5.03 -6.15 5.42
N TRP A 243 -4.91 -5.79 4.14
CA TRP A 243 -4.87 -4.39 3.68
C TRP A 243 -6.26 -3.75 3.61
N GLY A 244 -7.34 -4.52 3.82
CA GLY A 244 -8.70 -4.04 3.59
C GLY A 244 -8.99 -3.75 2.11
N VAL A 245 -8.32 -4.45 1.20
CA VAL A 245 -8.49 -4.37 -0.26
C VAL A 245 -9.38 -5.52 -0.74
N ASN A 246 -10.28 -5.24 -1.68
CA ASN A 246 -11.13 -6.28 -2.24
C ASN A 246 -10.32 -7.16 -3.21
N THR A 247 -10.34 -8.49 -3.04
CA THR A 247 -9.54 -9.40 -3.89
C THR A 247 -9.85 -9.27 -5.39
N PRO A 248 -11.13 -9.24 -5.83
CA PRO A 248 -11.51 -8.88 -7.19
C PRO A 248 -10.86 -7.60 -7.75
N GLU A 249 -10.61 -6.59 -6.92
CA GLU A 249 -9.99 -5.33 -7.37
C GLU A 249 -8.53 -5.55 -7.81
N LEU A 250 -7.76 -6.33 -7.03
CA LEU A 250 -6.41 -6.74 -7.41
C LEU A 250 -6.41 -7.62 -8.66
N GLU A 251 -7.34 -8.57 -8.76
CA GLU A 251 -7.45 -9.40 -9.97
C GLU A 251 -7.79 -8.59 -11.20
N ASN A 252 -8.72 -7.64 -11.09
CA ASN A 252 -9.09 -6.76 -12.20
C ASN A 252 -7.92 -5.88 -12.62
N LEU A 253 -7.16 -5.34 -11.67
CA LEU A 253 -5.94 -4.60 -11.96
C LEU A 253 -4.98 -5.46 -12.79
N ARG A 254 -4.75 -6.72 -12.40
CA ARG A 254 -3.89 -7.64 -13.15
C ARG A 254 -4.43 -8.00 -14.53
N ARG A 255 -5.75 -8.21 -14.68
CA ARG A 255 -6.39 -8.56 -15.97
C ARG A 255 -6.41 -7.39 -16.95
N LEU A 256 -6.58 -6.17 -16.44
CA LEU A 256 -6.74 -4.95 -17.24
C LEU A 256 -5.43 -4.19 -17.44
N THR A 257 -4.29 -4.75 -17.05
CA THR A 257 -2.98 -4.14 -17.29
C THR A 257 -2.01 -5.17 -17.89
N PRO A 258 -1.15 -4.78 -18.84
CA PRO A 258 -0.15 -5.68 -19.42
C PRO A 258 0.79 -6.27 -18.37
N ASP A 259 1.28 -7.49 -18.59
CA ASP A 259 2.30 -8.06 -17.73
C ASP A 259 3.63 -7.32 -17.89
N VAL A 260 4.30 -7.08 -16.77
CA VAL A 260 5.59 -6.40 -16.72
C VAL A 260 6.56 -7.20 -15.87
N PHE A 261 7.83 -7.16 -16.26
CA PHE A 261 8.89 -7.79 -15.50
C PHE A 261 10.13 -6.91 -15.52
N ARG A 262 10.85 -6.90 -14.40
CA ARG A 262 12.18 -6.32 -14.29
C ARG A 262 13.03 -7.17 -13.35
N ALA A 263 14.20 -7.56 -13.82
CA ALA A 263 15.12 -8.44 -13.09
C ALA A 263 15.63 -7.80 -11.78
N ASP A 264 16.10 -6.55 -11.89
CA ASP A 264 16.65 -5.76 -10.79
C ASP A 264 16.30 -4.27 -10.98
N LYS A 265 16.49 -3.45 -9.96
CA LYS A 265 16.06 -2.04 -9.97
C LYS A 265 16.52 -1.25 -11.19
N ASP A 266 17.75 -1.47 -11.65
CA ASP A 266 18.36 -0.75 -12.77
C ASP A 266 18.20 -1.48 -14.12
N ALA A 267 17.58 -2.65 -14.14
CA ALA A 267 17.36 -3.42 -15.36
C ALA A 267 16.25 -2.80 -16.22
N PRO A 268 16.28 -2.98 -17.55
CA PRO A 268 15.21 -2.53 -18.42
C PRO A 268 13.90 -3.27 -18.13
N TRP A 269 12.79 -2.54 -18.24
CA TRP A 269 11.45 -3.12 -18.14
C TRP A 269 11.12 -3.96 -19.37
N GLN A 270 10.57 -5.13 -19.12
CA GLN A 270 10.01 -6.02 -20.13
C GLN A 270 8.49 -6.00 -20.00
N VAL A 271 7.79 -6.04 -21.15
CA VAL A 271 6.33 -5.91 -21.22
C VAL A 271 5.76 -6.98 -22.13
N GLN A 272 4.70 -7.63 -21.70
CA GLN A 272 3.95 -8.61 -22.48
C GLN A 272 2.45 -8.31 -22.42
N TYR A 273 1.79 -8.39 -23.57
CA TYR A 273 0.34 -8.34 -23.71
C TYR A 273 -0.08 -9.03 -25.01
N ASP A 274 -1.32 -9.50 -25.06
CA ASP A 274 -1.90 -10.04 -26.27
C ASP A 274 -2.11 -8.96 -27.32
N LEU A 275 -1.94 -9.28 -28.61
CA LEU A 275 -2.11 -8.31 -29.70
C LEU A 275 -3.54 -7.70 -29.76
N GLN A 276 -4.51 -8.39 -29.17
CA GLN A 276 -5.90 -7.92 -29.06
C GLN A 276 -6.10 -6.93 -27.90
N PHE A 277 -5.16 -6.85 -26.95
CA PHE A 277 -5.31 -6.00 -25.77
C PHE A 277 -5.28 -4.50 -26.11
N PRO A 278 -4.29 -3.95 -26.85
CA PRO A 278 -4.28 -2.53 -27.17
C PRO A 278 -5.54 -1.98 -27.85
N PRO A 279 -6.11 -2.61 -28.89
CA PRO A 279 -7.31 -2.07 -29.54
C PRO A 279 -8.59 -2.21 -28.70
N ASN A 280 -8.66 -3.19 -27.80
CA ASN A 280 -9.89 -3.48 -27.05
C ASN A 280 -9.89 -2.85 -25.65
N ASP A 281 -8.79 -3.02 -24.91
CA ASP A 281 -8.74 -2.75 -23.47
C ASP A 281 -7.89 -1.53 -23.11
N ALA A 282 -6.97 -1.09 -23.98
CA ALA A 282 -6.18 0.12 -23.75
C ALA A 282 -6.98 1.39 -24.11
N ASN A 283 -8.04 1.63 -23.36
CA ASN A 283 -8.97 2.74 -23.53
C ASN A 283 -9.00 3.65 -22.29
N ALA A 284 -9.57 4.85 -22.44
CA ALA A 284 -9.62 5.84 -21.36
C ALA A 284 -10.37 5.34 -20.10
N PRO A 285 -11.54 4.65 -20.20
CA PRO A 285 -12.21 4.07 -19.05
C PRO A 285 -11.33 3.12 -18.24
N ASN A 286 -10.69 2.15 -18.90
CA ASN A 286 -9.86 1.14 -18.23
C ASN A 286 -8.60 1.77 -17.62
N ALA A 287 -7.94 2.69 -18.33
CA ALA A 287 -6.76 3.38 -17.81
C ALA A 287 -7.12 4.28 -16.60
N ARG A 288 -8.27 4.96 -16.62
CA ARG A 288 -8.77 5.71 -15.46
C ARG A 288 -9.07 4.79 -14.28
N TYR A 289 -9.77 3.69 -14.52
CA TYR A 289 -10.11 2.69 -13.52
C TYR A 289 -8.84 2.12 -12.87
N CYS A 290 -7.90 1.61 -13.68
CA CYS A 290 -6.70 0.96 -13.16
C CYS A 290 -5.83 1.92 -12.36
N LEU A 291 -5.65 3.16 -12.84
CA LEU A 291 -4.89 4.16 -12.09
C LEU A 291 -5.54 4.47 -10.73
N ASP A 292 -6.85 4.75 -10.69
CA ASP A 292 -7.55 5.04 -9.44
C ASP A 292 -7.47 3.89 -8.44
N ARG A 293 -7.66 2.66 -8.94
CA ARG A 293 -7.67 1.47 -8.10
C ARG A 293 -6.27 1.14 -7.59
N ALA A 294 -5.24 1.28 -8.43
CA ALA A 294 -3.87 1.09 -8.00
C ALA A 294 -3.45 2.07 -6.90
N ILE A 295 -3.83 3.35 -7.03
CA ILE A 295 -3.58 4.35 -5.98
C ILE A 295 -4.21 3.91 -4.65
N SER A 296 -5.50 3.57 -4.67
CA SER A 296 -6.23 3.15 -3.46
C SER A 296 -5.61 1.90 -2.82
N VAL A 297 -5.23 0.90 -3.63
CA VAL A 297 -4.60 -0.34 -3.16
C VAL A 297 -3.25 -0.08 -2.52
N LEU A 298 -2.37 0.67 -3.20
CA LEU A 298 -1.02 0.95 -2.69
C LEU A 298 -1.07 1.80 -1.42
N LEU A 299 -1.97 2.79 -1.36
CA LEU A 299 -2.17 3.59 -0.16
C LEU A 299 -2.58 2.71 1.04
N ARG A 300 -3.54 1.81 0.86
CA ARG A 300 -3.98 0.88 1.92
C ARG A 300 -2.87 -0.06 2.38
N LYS A 301 -2.08 -0.60 1.43
CA LYS A 301 -0.90 -1.42 1.74
C LYS A 301 0.13 -0.65 2.57
N GLN A 302 0.45 0.59 2.17
CA GLN A 302 1.39 1.44 2.90
C GLN A 302 0.87 1.78 4.31
N GLN A 303 -0.42 2.11 4.45
CA GLN A 303 -1.06 2.37 5.74
C GLN A 303 -1.02 1.14 6.66
N HIS A 304 -1.34 -0.05 6.13
CA HIS A 304 -1.23 -1.30 6.87
C HIS A 304 0.22 -1.54 7.35
N THR A 305 1.20 -1.31 6.48
CA THR A 305 2.62 -1.47 6.82
C THR A 305 3.05 -0.50 7.92
N ASN A 306 2.64 0.77 7.84
CA ASN A 306 2.95 1.79 8.83
C ASN A 306 2.20 1.59 10.16
N ALA A 307 1.04 0.93 10.14
CA ALA A 307 0.30 0.57 11.35
C ALA A 307 0.99 -0.53 12.16
N ARG A 308 1.93 -1.28 11.57
CA ARG A 308 2.70 -2.31 12.28
C ARG A 308 3.59 -1.64 13.33
N ARG A 309 3.28 -1.90 14.60
CA ARG A 309 4.10 -1.45 15.73
C ARG A 309 5.21 -2.46 15.96
N TRP A 310 6.45 -2.04 15.76
CA TRP A 310 7.61 -2.78 16.23
C TRP A 310 7.99 -2.31 17.63
N PRO A 311 8.47 -3.20 18.51
CA PRO A 311 9.07 -2.78 19.77
C PRO A 311 10.19 -1.78 19.50
N ARG A 312 10.18 -0.64 20.18
CA ARG A 312 11.25 0.36 20.08
C ARG A 312 12.57 -0.27 20.53
N ARG A 313 13.63 -0.08 19.74
CA ARG A 313 15.01 -0.50 20.04
C ARG A 313 15.88 0.74 20.21
N ASP A 314 15.43 1.67 21.04
CA ASP A 314 16.02 3.02 21.14
C ASP A 314 17.30 3.04 22.00
N VAL A 315 17.57 1.96 22.74
CA VAL A 315 18.74 1.83 23.61
C VAL A 315 19.46 0.55 23.25
N ASP A 316 20.64 0.68 22.63
CA ASP A 316 21.59 -0.42 22.53
C ASP A 316 22.12 -0.73 23.93
N PHE A 317 22.12 -2.00 24.31
CA PHE A 317 22.64 -2.45 25.59
C PHE A 317 24.04 -3.04 25.35
N ASP A 318 25.06 -2.20 25.57
CA ASP A 318 26.44 -2.66 25.61
C ASP A 318 26.63 -3.57 26.83
N PRO A 319 27.34 -4.70 26.72
CA PRO A 319 27.62 -5.52 27.88
C PRO A 319 28.42 -4.71 28.91
N PRO A 320 27.97 -4.64 30.17
CA PRO A 320 28.73 -3.99 31.23
C PRO A 320 30.13 -4.62 31.36
N ALA A 321 31.12 -3.85 31.81
CA ALA A 321 32.50 -4.31 31.98
C ALA A 321 32.65 -5.53 32.94
N ILE A 322 31.62 -5.83 33.75
CA ILE A 322 31.55 -7.03 34.59
C ILE A 322 31.70 -8.34 33.78
N TYR A 323 31.38 -8.30 32.49
CA TYR A 323 31.43 -9.47 31.62
C TYR A 323 32.78 -9.68 30.94
N LEU A 324 33.82 -8.88 31.23
CA LEU A 324 35.16 -9.16 30.72
C LEU A 324 35.63 -10.56 31.16
N ASP A 325 36.21 -11.30 30.22
CA ASP A 325 36.60 -12.73 30.33
C ASP A 325 35.46 -13.73 30.58
N ALA A 326 34.20 -13.28 30.61
CA ALA A 326 33.06 -14.17 30.80
C ALA A 326 32.89 -15.13 29.61
N PRO A 327 32.56 -16.41 29.87
CA PRO A 327 32.38 -17.40 28.82
C PRO A 327 31.09 -17.16 28.04
N VAL A 328 31.18 -17.22 26.72
CA VAL A 328 30.05 -17.26 25.79
C VAL A 328 29.86 -18.71 25.35
N PHE A 329 28.68 -19.25 25.62
CA PHE A 329 28.32 -20.64 25.36
C PHE A 329 27.64 -20.78 24.00
N SER A 330 27.80 -21.94 23.34
CA SER A 330 27.07 -22.28 22.11
C SER A 330 25.57 -22.50 22.33
N LYS A 331 25.16 -22.83 23.56
CA LYS A 331 23.77 -23.05 23.98
C LYS A 331 23.54 -22.39 25.35
N ALA A 332 22.29 -22.06 25.67
CA ALA A 332 21.90 -21.45 26.95
C ALA A 332 21.92 -22.47 28.12
N ARG A 333 23.11 -23.01 28.43
CA ARG A 333 23.39 -23.96 29.51
C ARG A 333 24.89 -23.97 29.84
N GLN A 334 25.27 -24.13 31.10
CA GLN A 334 26.67 -24.05 31.54
C GLN A 334 27.54 -25.24 31.08
N ASP A 335 26.93 -26.39 30.79
CA ASP A 335 27.61 -27.59 30.26
C ASP A 335 27.85 -27.51 28.74
N SER A 336 27.51 -26.39 28.10
CA SER A 336 27.75 -26.21 26.67
C SER A 336 29.20 -25.84 26.37
N GLU A 337 29.62 -26.10 25.14
CA GLU A 337 30.90 -25.65 24.62
C GLU A 337 31.00 -24.12 24.67
N VAL A 338 32.14 -23.62 25.17
CA VAL A 338 32.46 -22.20 25.18
C VAL A 338 32.99 -21.81 23.80
N VAL A 339 32.21 -21.01 23.08
CA VAL A 339 32.54 -20.56 21.72
C VAL A 339 33.42 -19.31 21.70
N HIS A 340 33.37 -18.50 22.76
CA HIS A 340 34.16 -17.28 22.88
C HIS A 340 34.32 -16.86 24.34
N ARG A 341 35.30 -16.00 24.63
CA ARG A 341 35.40 -15.27 25.91
C ARG A 341 35.43 -13.78 25.63
N ILE A 342 34.58 -13.02 26.32
CA ILE A 342 34.45 -11.58 26.11
C ILE A 342 35.79 -10.90 26.36
N ASN A 343 36.25 -10.10 25.41
CA ASN A 343 37.53 -9.38 25.48
C ASN A 343 37.43 -8.03 24.76
N GLU A 344 38.42 -7.16 24.92
CA GLU A 344 38.36 -5.78 24.40
C GLU A 344 38.53 -5.67 22.87
N ASP A 345 38.95 -6.74 22.19
CA ASP A 345 39.20 -6.73 20.75
C ASP A 345 37.90 -6.78 19.91
N TYR A 346 36.75 -7.04 20.53
CA TYR A 346 35.46 -7.20 19.85
C TYR A 346 34.45 -6.18 20.36
N ARG A 347 33.58 -5.73 19.45
CA ARG A 347 32.36 -5.01 19.81
C ARG A 347 31.22 -6.00 19.94
N TYR A 348 30.54 -5.94 21.07
CA TYR A 348 29.45 -6.86 21.39
C TYR A 348 28.13 -6.11 21.47
N ARG A 349 27.06 -6.80 21.11
CA ARG A 349 25.68 -6.36 21.31
C ARG A 349 24.91 -7.48 22.01
N LEU A 350 24.26 -7.15 23.12
CA LEU A 350 23.30 -8.03 23.77
C LEU A 350 21.93 -7.83 23.12
N ILE A 351 21.29 -8.92 22.68
CA ILE A 351 20.10 -8.87 21.82
C ILE A 351 18.83 -9.17 22.61
N THR A 352 18.84 -10.29 23.35
CA THR A 352 17.65 -10.81 24.03
C THR A 352 18.07 -11.52 25.32
N ARG A 353 17.30 -11.39 26.40
CA ARG A 353 17.41 -12.25 27.58
C ARG A 353 16.57 -13.51 27.36
N VAL A 354 17.17 -14.67 27.53
CA VAL A 354 16.52 -15.99 27.41
C VAL A 354 16.71 -16.76 28.70
N SER A 355 15.74 -17.61 29.05
CA SER A 355 15.94 -18.61 30.10
C SER A 355 16.82 -19.74 29.57
N GLY A 356 17.65 -20.30 30.45
CA GLY A 356 18.42 -21.49 30.19
C GLY A 356 17.54 -22.73 30.09
N PHE A 357 18.19 -23.87 29.79
CA PHE A 357 17.54 -25.17 29.95
C PHE A 357 17.24 -25.49 31.43
N ASP A 358 18.00 -24.89 32.35
CA ASP A 358 17.62 -24.73 33.75
C ASP A 358 16.82 -23.42 33.90
N PRO A 359 15.56 -23.46 34.40
CA PRO A 359 14.73 -22.29 34.60
C PRO A 359 15.33 -21.22 35.53
N GLU A 360 16.24 -21.61 36.44
CA GLU A 360 16.93 -20.70 37.36
C GLU A 360 18.08 -19.93 36.67
N GLU A 361 18.48 -20.37 35.48
CA GLU A 361 19.54 -19.72 34.71
C GLU A 361 18.95 -18.77 33.67
N HIS A 362 19.59 -17.62 33.52
CA HIS A 362 19.27 -16.67 32.46
C HIS A 362 20.52 -16.35 31.65
N TYR A 363 20.33 -16.17 30.36
CA TYR A 363 21.40 -15.86 29.42
C TYR A 363 21.01 -14.66 28.57
N TYR A 364 21.99 -13.85 28.17
CA TYR A 364 21.85 -12.92 27.07
C TYR A 364 22.30 -13.59 25.77
N THR A 365 21.50 -13.49 24.71
CA THR A 365 21.98 -13.74 23.36
C THR A 365 22.94 -12.62 22.99
N ILE A 366 24.20 -12.97 22.74
CA ILE A 366 25.28 -12.04 22.41
C ILE A 366 25.72 -12.25 20.96
N SER A 367 25.90 -11.14 20.25
CA SER A 367 26.56 -11.11 18.94
C SER A 367 27.75 -10.16 19.03
N GLY A 368 28.89 -10.57 18.49
CA GLY A 368 30.09 -9.74 18.48
C GLY A 368 30.84 -9.81 17.15
N HIS A 369 31.61 -8.78 16.86
CA HIS A 369 32.52 -8.74 15.70
C HIS A 369 33.77 -7.95 16.06
N ARG A 370 34.90 -8.27 15.42
CA ARG A 370 36.12 -7.47 15.49
C ARG A 370 35.98 -6.26 14.56
N PRO A 371 36.12 -5.02 15.07
CA PRO A 371 36.01 -3.83 14.24
C PRO A 371 37.17 -3.74 13.24
N VAL A 372 36.88 -3.28 12.02
CA VAL A 372 37.90 -3.02 10.99
C VAL A 372 37.77 -1.55 10.58
N GLU A 373 38.89 -0.83 10.49
CA GLU A 373 38.87 0.58 10.07
C GLU A 373 38.16 0.74 8.71
N GLY A 374 37.12 1.57 8.68
CA GLY A 374 36.35 1.88 7.48
C GLY A 374 35.23 0.87 7.14
N ASN A 375 34.96 -0.14 7.97
CA ASN A 375 33.88 -1.10 7.75
C ASN A 375 33.07 -1.37 9.03
N ASP A 376 31.83 -0.88 9.06
CA ASP A 376 30.89 -1.05 10.18
C ASP A 376 30.44 -2.50 10.41
N PHE A 377 30.66 -3.40 9.43
CA PHE A 377 30.30 -4.81 9.55
C PHE A 377 31.41 -5.68 10.16
N GLY A 378 32.62 -5.14 10.39
CA GLY A 378 33.72 -5.88 11.03
C GLY A 378 34.09 -7.22 10.38
N THR A 379 34.84 -8.03 11.11
CA THR A 379 35.23 -9.41 10.73
C THR A 379 35.10 -10.34 11.93
N ASP A 380 35.12 -11.65 11.69
CA ASP A 380 35.11 -12.68 12.74
C ASP A 380 33.88 -12.61 13.67
N TRP A 381 32.72 -12.92 13.09
CA TRP A 381 31.44 -12.84 13.79
C TRP A 381 31.28 -13.98 14.79
N ILE A 382 30.96 -13.61 16.02
CA ILE A 382 30.61 -14.55 17.08
C ILE A 382 29.13 -14.44 17.43
N HIS A 383 28.52 -15.58 17.73
CA HIS A 383 27.15 -15.66 18.24
C HIS A 383 27.11 -16.72 19.35
N GLY A 384 26.46 -16.39 20.46
CA GLY A 384 26.27 -17.34 21.54
C GLY A 384 25.45 -16.80 22.70
N TYR A 385 25.61 -17.44 23.85
CA TYR A 385 24.83 -17.18 25.05
C TYR A 385 25.76 -16.82 26.21
N LEU A 386 25.57 -15.63 26.79
CA LEU A 386 26.31 -15.14 27.94
C LEU A 386 25.46 -15.31 29.19
N LEU A 387 25.94 -16.03 30.20
CA LEU A 387 25.21 -16.18 31.46
C LEU A 387 25.04 -14.80 32.13
N VAL A 388 23.81 -14.47 32.54
CA VAL A 388 23.50 -13.21 33.24
C VAL A 388 24.17 -13.25 34.61
N GLN A 389 25.11 -12.33 34.84
CA GLN A 389 25.80 -12.13 36.11
C GLN A 389 25.26 -10.85 36.77
N GLY A 390 24.38 -11.02 37.74
CA GLY A 390 23.81 -9.91 38.52
C GLY A 390 22.70 -9.15 37.79
N ASP A 391 21.47 -9.36 38.24
CA ASP A 391 20.44 -8.33 38.48
C ASP A 391 19.28 -9.01 39.22
N SER A 392 19.29 -8.84 40.55
CA SER A 392 18.08 -8.84 41.39
C SER A 392 17.54 -7.41 41.45
#